data_AF-A0A428YVV1-F1
#
_entry.id   AF-A0A428YVV1-F1
#
_cell.length_a   1.000
_cell.length_b   1.000
_cell.length_c   1.000
_cell.angle_alpha   90.00
_cell.angle_beta   90.00
_cell.angle_gamma   90.00
#
_symmetry.space_group_name_H-M   'P 1'
#
loop_
_entity.id
_entity.type
_entity.pdbx_description
1 polymer ?
#
loop_
_entity_poly.entity_id
_entity_poly.type
_entity_poly.pdbx_seq_one_letter_code
_entity_poly.pdbx_strand_id
1 'polypeptide(L)'
;MLSRRKLLMTGAAAVACGAVIGWNALAAQTDFDEIYAGRRIHGKGELIFVDGDVVHVMRNADGSYSTSINHYESFTSLRDAARRAVDTLGDLRPVTHAH
;
A
#
# COMPACT_ATOMS: atom_id res chain seq x y z
N MET A 1 -1.60 -65.23 -29.27
CA MET A 1 -2.17 -64.82 -27.96
C MET A 1 -2.74 -63.42 -28.11
N LEU A 2 -4.05 -63.27 -27.91
CA LEU A 2 -4.76 -62.00 -27.87
C LEU A 2 -4.28 -61.16 -26.67
N SER A 3 -4.04 -59.86 -26.84
CA SER A 3 -4.38 -58.91 -25.78
C SER A 3 -4.63 -57.51 -26.33
N ARG A 4 -5.90 -57.10 -26.25
CA ARG A 4 -6.41 -55.73 -26.42
C ARG A 4 -6.24 -54.96 -25.11
N ARG A 5 -6.33 -53.62 -25.22
CA ARG A 5 -6.53 -52.54 -24.20
C ARG A 5 -5.31 -51.64 -24.16
N LYS A 6 -5.39 -50.30 -24.15
CA LYS A 6 -6.40 -49.34 -23.67
C LYS A 6 -6.07 -47.98 -24.36
N LEU A 7 -7.05 -47.22 -24.84
CA LEU A 7 -7.58 -46.01 -24.19
C LEU A 7 -6.59 -44.83 -24.28
N LEU A 8 -6.74 -43.93 -25.26
CA LEU A 8 -7.59 -42.72 -25.25
C LEU A 8 -7.13 -41.69 -24.21
N MET A 9 -6.82 -40.47 -24.71
CA MET A 9 -6.76 -39.17 -24.01
C MET A 9 -5.77 -39.09 -22.84
N THR A 10 -4.82 -38.16 -22.82
CA THR A 10 -5.11 -36.75 -22.56
C THR A 10 -3.80 -36.00 -22.79
N GLY A 11 -3.75 -35.11 -23.79
CA GLY A 11 -2.57 -34.30 -24.07
C GLY A 11 -2.96 -32.84 -24.16
N ALA A 12 -2.94 -32.14 -23.03
CA ALA A 12 -2.72 -30.69 -22.93
C ALA A 12 -2.86 -30.26 -21.46
N ALA A 13 -1.80 -30.46 -20.67
CA ALA A 13 -1.62 -29.64 -19.47
C ALA A 13 -0.83 -28.40 -19.90
N ALA A 14 -1.55 -27.35 -20.29
CA ALA A 14 -0.95 -26.02 -20.43
C ALA A 14 -0.64 -25.53 -19.01
N VAL A 15 0.61 -25.73 -18.58
CA VAL A 15 1.13 -25.05 -17.39
C VAL A 15 1.34 -23.59 -17.79
N ALA A 16 0.30 -22.78 -17.61
CA ALA A 16 0.49 -21.35 -17.46
C ALA A 16 1.25 -21.17 -16.14
N CYS A 17 2.58 -20.96 -16.22
CA CYS A 17 3.33 -20.34 -15.14
C CYS A 17 2.79 -18.92 -14.98
N GLY A 18 1.65 -18.79 -14.29
CA GLY A 18 1.12 -17.52 -13.84
C GLY A 18 2.19 -16.85 -13.00
N ALA A 19 2.53 -15.62 -13.39
CA ALA A 19 3.54 -14.80 -12.75
C ALA A 19 3.43 -14.92 -11.23
N VAL A 20 4.51 -15.40 -10.59
CA VAL A 20 4.71 -15.17 -9.17
C VAL A 20 4.91 -13.67 -9.06
N ILE A 21 3.83 -12.93 -8.83
CA ILE A 21 3.92 -11.55 -8.36
C ILE A 21 4.52 -11.71 -6.98
N GLY A 22 5.86 -11.64 -6.91
CA GLY A 22 6.56 -11.61 -5.65
C GLY A 22 5.92 -10.53 -4.78
N TRP A 23 5.73 -10.83 -3.51
CA TRP A 23 4.98 -10.02 -2.54
C TRP A 23 5.49 -8.58 -2.31
N ASN A 24 6.36 -8.02 -3.16
CA ASN A 24 7.09 -6.78 -2.87
C ASN A 24 7.34 -5.88 -4.08
N ALA A 25 6.41 -5.72 -5.02
CA ALA A 25 6.68 -4.84 -6.18
C ALA A 25 5.49 -4.05 -6.75
N LEU A 26 4.39 -3.88 -6.02
CA LEU A 26 3.59 -2.67 -6.25
C LEU A 26 4.33 -1.58 -5.48
N ALA A 27 5.32 -0.95 -6.12
CA ALA A 27 5.97 0.23 -5.58
C ALA A 27 4.86 1.18 -5.13
N ALA A 28 4.72 1.36 -3.81
CA ALA A 28 3.71 2.24 -3.25
C ALA A 28 3.91 3.59 -3.93
N GLN A 29 2.88 4.11 -4.58
CA GLN A 29 2.96 5.41 -5.21
C GLN A 29 3.15 6.42 -4.07
N THR A 30 4.39 6.86 -3.88
CA THR A 30 4.79 7.76 -2.80
C THR A 30 4.32 9.17 -3.05
N ASP A 31 4.18 9.52 -4.33
CA ASP A 31 3.77 10.83 -4.78
C ASP A 31 2.28 10.83 -5.08
N PHE A 32 1.51 11.60 -4.33
CA PHE A 32 0.07 11.78 -4.55
C PHE A 32 -0.35 13.19 -4.14
N ASP A 33 -1.48 13.65 -4.67
CA ASP A 33 -2.07 14.94 -4.31
C ASP A 33 -3.59 14.86 -4.54
N GLU A 34 -4.38 15.00 -3.47
CA GLU A 34 -5.83 14.94 -3.53
C GLU A 34 -6.51 15.77 -2.43
N ILE A 35 -7.82 15.98 -2.57
CA ILE A 35 -8.67 16.49 -1.50
C ILE A 35 -9.39 15.30 -0.87
N TYR A 36 -9.24 15.13 0.44
CA TYR A 36 -9.91 14.09 1.23
C TYR A 36 -10.60 14.73 2.42
N ALA A 37 -11.89 14.43 2.61
CA ALA A 37 -12.73 15.02 3.68
C ALA A 37 -12.65 16.57 3.74
N GLY A 38 -12.53 17.24 2.59
CA GLY A 38 -12.42 18.70 2.50
C GLY A 38 -11.02 19.27 2.80
N ARG A 39 -10.03 18.41 3.08
CA ARG A 39 -8.65 18.80 3.39
C ARG A 39 -7.71 18.38 2.27
N ARG A 40 -6.69 19.19 1.99
CA ARG A 40 -5.70 18.88 0.94
C ARG A 40 -4.64 17.96 1.53
N ILE A 41 -4.49 16.76 0.97
CA ILE A 41 -3.44 15.83 1.34
C ILE A 41 -2.51 15.56 0.17
N HIS A 42 -1.22 15.55 0.41
CA HIS A 42 -0.25 15.13 -0.60
C HIS A 42 0.92 14.38 0.00
N GLY A 43 1.45 13.44 -0.77
CA GLY A 43 2.66 12.70 -0.47
C GLY A 43 3.76 13.08 -1.45
N LYS A 44 5.01 13.12 -0.97
CA LYS A 44 6.19 13.29 -1.80
C LYS A 44 7.35 12.51 -1.20
N GLY A 45 7.79 11.44 -1.87
CA GLY A 45 8.69 10.47 -1.25
C GLY A 45 8.08 9.91 0.05
N GLU A 46 8.83 9.89 1.15
CA GLU A 46 8.35 9.41 2.46
C GLU A 46 7.79 10.54 3.35
N LEU A 47 7.31 11.65 2.75
CA LEU A 47 6.68 12.75 3.47
C LEU A 47 5.19 12.83 3.15
N ILE A 48 4.38 13.07 4.18
CA ILE A 48 2.95 13.38 4.06
C ILE A 48 2.71 14.82 4.52
N PHE A 49 1.84 15.51 3.79
CA PHE A 49 1.39 16.86 4.12
C PHE A 49 -0.13 16.90 4.21
N VAL A 50 -0.65 17.57 5.24
CA VAL A 50 -2.08 17.84 5.42
C VAL A 50 -2.28 19.34 5.53
N ASP A 51 -2.98 19.93 4.55
CA ASP A 51 -3.17 21.38 4.39
C ASP A 51 -1.85 22.17 4.41
N GLY A 52 -0.76 21.54 3.98
CA GLY A 52 0.59 22.11 3.97
C GLY A 52 1.44 21.83 5.22
N ASP A 53 0.85 21.32 6.31
CA ASP A 53 1.61 20.96 7.51
C ASP A 53 2.14 19.52 7.40
N VAL A 54 3.38 19.30 7.87
CA VAL A 54 4.05 18.01 7.77
C VAL A 54 3.49 17.03 8.80
N VAL A 55 3.17 15.82 8.34
CA VAL A 55 2.93 14.64 9.17
C VAL A 55 4.12 13.70 9.03
N HIS A 56 4.78 13.40 10.15
CA HIS A 56 5.95 12.52 10.13
C HIS A 56 5.52 11.07 9.82
N VAL A 57 6.24 10.43 8.91
CA VAL A 57 6.02 9.04 8.50
C VAL A 57 7.20 8.20 8.93
N MET A 58 6.91 7.00 9.42
CA MET A 58 7.92 5.98 9.71
C MET A 58 7.66 4.78 8.82
N ARG A 59 8.70 4.32 8.13
CA ARG A 59 8.65 3.09 7.35
C ARG A 59 8.99 1.90 8.26
N ASN A 60 8.09 0.94 8.31
CA ASN A 60 8.23 -0.27 9.11
C ASN A 60 9.15 -1.29 8.42
N ALA A 61 9.65 -2.27 9.18
CA ALA A 61 10.55 -3.30 8.66
C ALA A 61 9.90 -4.20 7.59
N ASP A 62 8.59 -4.38 7.65
CA ASP A 62 7.78 -5.11 6.67
C ASP A 62 7.44 -4.28 5.41
N GLY A 63 7.88 -3.01 5.37
CA GLY A 63 7.62 -2.09 4.27
C GLY A 63 6.29 -1.35 4.34
N SER A 64 5.48 -1.56 5.38
CA SER A 64 4.31 -0.73 5.69
C SER A 64 4.71 0.63 6.27
N TYR A 65 3.75 1.53 6.41
CA TYR A 65 3.95 2.87 6.95
C TYR A 65 3.13 3.07 8.21
N SER A 66 3.66 3.85 9.15
CA SER A 66 2.93 4.43 10.28
C SER A 66 3.16 5.95 10.31
N THR A 67 2.28 6.70 10.96
CA THR A 67 2.41 8.17 11.09
C THR A 67 2.62 8.59 12.53
N SER A 68 3.10 9.81 12.78
CA SER A 68 3.17 10.36 14.14
C SER A 68 1.80 10.50 14.81
N ILE A 69 0.72 10.58 14.02
CA ILE A 69 -0.66 10.70 14.51
C ILE A 69 -1.25 9.30 14.78
N ASN A 70 -0.99 8.34 13.91
CA ASN A 70 -1.48 6.95 13.97
C ASN A 70 -0.30 5.98 14.08
N HIS A 71 0.47 6.08 15.17
CA HIS A 71 1.76 5.39 15.31
C HIS A 71 1.63 3.85 15.43
N TYR A 72 0.52 3.37 15.99
CA TYR A 72 0.27 1.94 16.23
C TYR A 72 -0.60 1.28 15.16
N GLU A 73 -0.78 1.95 14.02
CA GLU A 73 -1.56 1.46 12.89
C GLU A 73 -0.64 1.37 11.66
N SER A 74 -0.70 0.25 10.94
CA SER A 74 0.14 -0.02 9.77
C SER A 74 -0.66 0.12 8.48
N PHE A 75 -0.13 0.88 7.52
CA PHE A 75 -0.74 1.13 6.23
C PHE A 75 0.13 0.61 5.09
N THR A 76 -0.50 0.07 4.06
CA THR A 76 0.19 -0.42 2.85
C THR A 76 0.51 0.68 1.86
N SER A 77 -0.05 1.89 2.04
CA SER A 77 0.21 3.07 1.21
C SER A 77 0.27 4.36 2.02
N LEU A 78 1.05 5.35 1.55
CA LEU A 78 1.10 6.69 2.16
C LEU A 78 -0.23 7.43 2.02
N ARG A 79 -1.00 7.15 0.96
CA ARG A 79 -2.33 7.75 0.76
C ARG A 79 -3.29 7.31 1.86
N ASP A 80 -3.32 6.01 2.17
CA ASP A 80 -4.19 5.48 3.23
C ASP A 80 -3.76 6.01 4.60
N ALA A 81 -2.45 6.08 4.85
CA ALA A 81 -1.90 6.70 6.06
C ALA A 81 -2.32 8.17 6.20
N ALA A 82 -2.30 8.95 5.11
CA ALA A 82 -2.69 10.36 5.10
C ALA A 82 -4.20 10.55 5.34
N ARG A 83 -5.04 9.73 4.69
CA ARG A 83 -6.49 9.74 4.92
C ARG A 83 -6.82 9.41 6.37
N ARG A 84 -6.18 8.38 6.92
CA ARG A 84 -6.37 7.99 8.32
C ARG A 84 -5.91 9.07 9.31
N ALA A 85 -4.83 9.77 8.99
CA ALA A 85 -4.39 10.93 9.76
C ALA A 85 -5.44 12.05 9.74
N VAL A 86 -6.03 12.36 8.58
CA VAL A 86 -7.15 13.33 8.47
C VAL A 86 -8.34 12.88 9.32
N ASP A 87 -8.74 11.61 9.23
CA ASP A 87 -9.86 11.07 10.02
C ASP A 87 -9.61 11.19 11.53
N THR A 88 -8.35 11.05 11.95
CA THR A 88 -7.95 11.12 13.37
C THR A 88 -7.85 12.57 13.87
N LEU A 89 -7.39 13.50 13.03
CA LEU A 89 -7.30 14.92 13.35
C LEU A 89 -8.66 15.60 13.41
N GLY A 90 -9.61 15.20 12.54
CA GLY A 90 -10.82 15.97 12.28
C GLY A 90 -10.45 17.40 11.83
N ASP A 91 -10.91 18.39 12.59
CA ASP A 91 -10.66 19.82 12.33
C ASP A 91 -9.30 20.33 12.86
N LEU A 92 -8.54 19.49 13.57
CA LEU A 92 -7.23 19.86 14.10
C LEU A 92 -6.14 19.90 13.01
N ARG A 93 -5.09 20.68 13.24
CA ARG A 93 -3.91 20.74 12.38
C ARG A 93 -2.72 20.00 13.01
N PRO A 94 -1.90 19.30 12.21
CA PRO A 94 -0.62 18.76 12.68
C PRO A 94 0.28 19.89 13.20
N VAL A 95 0.96 19.64 14.31
CA VAL A 95 2.04 20.51 14.77
C VAL A 95 3.35 19.81 14.48
N THR A 96 4.18 20.44 13.66
CA THR A 96 5.53 19.94 13.40
C THR A 96 6.45 20.42 14.52
N HIS A 97 6.95 19.47 15.31
CA HIS A 97 8.04 19.75 16.25
C HIS A 97 9.37 19.65 15.49
N ALA A 98 10.12 20.76 15.45
CA ALA A 98 11.50 20.73 14.99
C ALA A 98 12.35 19.99 16.04
N HIS A 99 12.98 18.90 15.64
CA HIS A 99 14.01 18.19 16.39
C HIS A 99 15.34 18.33 15.68
#